data_AF-A0A1W9IRY1-F1
#
_entry.id   AF-A0A1W9IRY1-F1
#
_cell.length_a   1.000
_cell.length_b   1.000
_cell.length_c   1.000
_cell.angle_alpha   90.00
_cell.angle_beta   90.00
_cell.angle_gamma   90.00
#
_symmetry.space_group_name_H-M   'P 1'
#
loop_
_entity.id
_entity.type
_entity.pdbx_description
1 polymer ?
#
loop_
_entity_poly.entity_id
_entity_poly.type
_entity_poly.pdbx_seq_one_letter_code
_entity_poly.pdbx_strand_id
1 'polypeptide(L)' 'MSRREKNGEARKHGSVNGRPLTEQLFERISRRAYELYQLRGEAHGHDAEDWFEAERQVREDIAGNPEGPAR' A
#
# COMPACT_ATOMS: atom_id res chain seq x y z
N MET A 1 -5.85 -26.04 -35.22
CA MET A 1 -4.83 -26.00 -34.15
C MET A 1 -4.24 -24.59 -34.19
N SER A 2 -4.11 -23.76 -33.16
CA SER A 2 -4.36 -23.86 -31.73
C SER A 2 -4.63 -22.45 -31.20
N ARG A 3 -5.42 -22.42 -30.14
CA ARG A 3 -5.95 -21.28 -29.40
C ARG A 3 -4.83 -20.46 -28.74
N ARG A 4 -4.89 -19.14 -28.88
CA ARG A 4 -4.38 -18.06 -27.99
C ARG A 4 -3.38 -18.49 -26.91
N GLU A 5 -2.15 -18.00 -27.01
CA GLU A 5 -1.32 -17.75 -25.82
C GLU A 5 -0.96 -16.27 -25.78
N LYS A 6 -1.88 -15.49 -25.22
CA LYS A 6 -1.58 -14.15 -24.71
C LYS A 6 -0.74 -14.33 -23.44
N ASN A 7 0.57 -14.44 -23.59
CA ASN A 7 1.48 -14.45 -22.44
C ASN A 7 1.74 -13.01 -22.00
N GLY A 8 0.85 -12.50 -21.15
CA GLY A 8 1.09 -11.28 -20.38
C GLY A 8 1.92 -11.66 -19.16
N GLU A 9 3.24 -11.59 -19.30
CA GLU A 9 4.17 -11.85 -18.20
C GLU A 9 3.95 -10.82 -17.10
N ALA A 10 3.13 -11.23 -16.13
CA ALA A 10 2.87 -10.53 -14.90
C ALA A 10 4.19 -10.33 -14.17
N ARG A 11 4.53 -9.05 -14.07
CA ARG A 11 5.76 -8.50 -13.51
C ARG A 11 5.94 -9.06 -12.11
N LYS A 12 7.08 -9.70 -11.90
CA LYS A 12 7.50 -10.34 -10.66
C LYS A 12 7.69 -9.27 -9.58
N HIS A 13 6.65 -8.92 -8.84
CA HIS A 13 6.82 -8.27 -7.53
C HIS A 13 7.14 -9.36 -6.51
N GLY A 14 8.27 -9.22 -5.83
CA GLY A 14 8.74 -10.14 -4.80
C GLY A 14 7.62 -10.52 -3.84
N SER A 15 7.43 -11.81 -3.68
CA SER A 15 6.37 -12.39 -2.86
C SER A 15 7.02 -12.96 -1.61
N VAL A 16 6.72 -12.36 -0.47
CA VAL A 16 6.92 -13.00 0.83
C VAL A 16 5.51 -13.40 1.29
N ASN A 17 5.25 -14.71 1.37
CA ASN A 17 3.95 -15.30 1.72
C ASN A 17 2.80 -15.09 0.72
N GLY A 18 3.06 -15.13 -0.59
CA GLY A 18 2.02 -15.25 -1.61
C GLY A 18 1.29 -13.95 -1.97
N ARG A 19 1.44 -12.87 -1.20
CA ARG A 19 0.95 -11.53 -1.52
C ARG A 19 2.10 -10.64 -2.00
N PRO A 20 1.95 -9.92 -3.13
CA PRO A 20 2.98 -9.00 -3.57
C PRO A 20 3.16 -7.92 -2.49
N LEU A 21 4.40 -7.59 -2.15
CA LEU A 21 4.74 -6.57 -1.15
C LEU A 21 4.01 -5.23 -1.40
N THR A 22 3.72 -4.94 -2.67
CA THR A 22 2.94 -3.78 -3.09
C THR A 22 1.52 -3.79 -2.55
N GLU A 23 0.84 -4.94 -2.50
CA GLU A 23 -0.54 -5.01 -2.02
C GLU A 23 -0.61 -4.79 -0.51
N GLN A 24 0.33 -5.38 0.25
CA GLN A 24 0.43 -5.12 1.69
C GLN A 24 0.76 -3.65 1.98
N LEU A 25 1.61 -3.03 1.16
CA LEU A 25 1.90 -1.60 1.28
C LEU A 25 0.64 -0.76 1.00
N PHE A 26 -0.09 -1.07 -0.07
CA PHE A 26 -1.35 -0.42 -0.42
C PHE A 26 -2.40 -0.55 0.69
N GLU A 27 -2.56 -1.73 1.30
CA GLU A 27 -3.48 -1.95 2.43
C GLU A 27 -3.11 -1.11 3.65
N ARG A 28 -1.82 -0.90 3.90
CA ARG A 28 -1.34 -0.07 5.03
C ARG A 28 -1.57 1.41 4.75
N ILE A 29 -1.28 1.86 3.54
CA ILE A 29 -1.49 3.26 3.12
C ILE A 29 -2.97 3.59 3.13
N SER A 30 -3.83 2.73 2.58
CA SER A 30 -5.27 2.97 2.52
C SER A 30 -5.90 3.07 3.90
N ARG A 31 -5.51 2.19 4.83
CA ARG A 31 -5.94 2.26 6.23
C ARG A 31 -5.52 3.59 6.85
N ARG A 32 -4.26 3.99 6.66
CA ARG A 32 -3.72 5.20 7.27
C ARG A 32 -4.36 6.48 6.70
N ALA A 33 -4.62 6.51 5.39
CA ALA A 33 -5.32 7.62 4.74
C ALA A 33 -6.76 7.74 5.26
N TYR A 34 -7.46 6.62 5.49
CA TYR A 34 -8.80 6.63 6.06
C TYR A 34 -8.83 7.10 7.52
N GLU A 35 -7.81 6.78 8.32
CA GLU A 35 -7.66 7.33 9.66
C GLU A 35 -7.47 8.86 9.63
N LEU A 36 -6.61 9.36 8.73
CA LEU A 36 -6.38 10.80 8.55
C LEU A 36 -7.66 11.53 8.11
N TYR A 37 -8.38 10.97 7.14
CA TYR A 37 -9.66 11.48 6.68
C TYR A 37 -10.69 11.61 7.81
N GLN A 38 -10.84 10.56 8.64
CA GLN A 38 -11.74 10.60 9.80
C GLN A 38 -11.28 11.59 10.86
N LEU A 39 -9.97 11.65 11.16
CA LEU A 39 -9.41 12.59 12.13
C LEU A 39 -9.64 14.06 11.73
N ARG A 40 -9.65 14.34 10.42
CA ARG A 40 -9.91 15.68 9.89
C ARG A 40 -11.40 16.04 9.84
N GLY A 41 -12.29 15.14 10.24
CA GLY A 41 -13.73 15.34 10.25
C GLY A 41 -14.39 15.10 8.90
N GLU A 42 -13.91 14.11 8.14
CA GLU A 42 -14.52 13.67 6.88
C GLU A 42 -14.57 14.78 5.80
N ALA A 43 -13.61 15.69 5.85
CA ALA A 43 -13.59 16.85 5.00
C ALA A 43 -13.09 16.47 3.59
N HIS A 44 -14.05 16.31 2.67
CA HIS A 44 -13.84 16.01 1.26
C HIS A 44 -12.87 16.98 0.56
N GLY A 45 -12.08 16.48 -0.39
CA GLY A 45 -11.19 17.29 -1.23
C GLY A 45 -9.72 17.23 -0.84
N HIS A 46 -9.40 16.55 0.26
CA HIS A 46 -8.02 16.33 0.71
C HIS A 46 -7.65 14.85 0.71
N ASP A 47 -8.48 14.00 0.11
CA ASP A 47 -8.28 12.56 0.02
C ASP A 47 -6.89 12.22 -0.57
N ALA A 48 -6.42 13.03 -1.53
CA ALA A 48 -5.08 12.90 -2.11
C ALA A 48 -3.97 13.29 -1.14
N GLU A 49 -4.17 14.35 -0.33
CA GLU A 49 -3.20 14.78 0.69
C GLU A 49 -3.10 13.74 1.81
N ASP A 50 -4.24 13.26 2.31
CA ASP A 50 -4.33 12.18 3.29
C ASP A 50 -3.65 10.91 2.77
N TRP A 51 -3.77 10.61 1.47
CA TRP A 51 -3.08 9.51 0.82
C TRP A 51 -1.56 9.70 0.76
N PHE A 52 -1.07 10.88 0.37
CA PHE A 52 0.38 11.15 0.32
C PHE A 52 1.02 11.13 1.71
N GLU A 53 0.34 11.69 2.70
CA GLU A 53 0.77 11.67 4.09
C GLU A 53 0.80 10.23 4.64
N ALA A 54 -0.23 9.44 4.35
CA ALA A 54 -0.25 8.02 4.67
C ALA A 54 0.88 7.24 4.00
N GLU A 55 1.16 7.47 2.71
CA GLU A 55 2.27 6.83 1.99
C GLU A 55 3.61 7.14 2.65
N ARG A 56 3.83 8.40 3.03
CA ARG A 56 5.05 8.83 3.72
C ARG A 56 5.19 8.12 5.06
N GLN A 57 4.16 8.14 5.89
CA GLN A 57 4.19 7.51 7.21
C GLN A 57 4.42 5.99 7.12
N VAL A 58 3.77 5.31 6.17
CA VAL A 58 3.96 3.86 5.99
C VAL A 58 5.35 3.54 5.46
N ARG A 59 5.90 4.37 4.57
CA ARG A 59 7.30 4.22 4.11
C ARG A 59 8.29 4.43 5.24
N GLU A 60 8.08 5.45 6.07
CA GLU A 60 8.93 5.72 7.24
C GLU A 60 8.83 4.60 8.28
N ASP A 61 7.65 4.02 8.50
CA ASP A 61 7.49 2.87 9.39
C ASP A 61 8.27 1.65 8.87
N ILE A 62 8.18 1.36 7.57
CA ILE A 62 8.91 0.23 6.95
C ILE A 62 10.41 0.50 6.89
N ALA A 63 10.82 1.73 6.60
CA ALA A 63 12.24 2.10 6.45
C ALA A 63 12.93 2.31 7.81
N GLY A 64 12.22 2.84 8.79
CA GLY A 64 12.68 3.06 10.15
C GLY A 64 12.65 1.81 11.02
N ASN A 65 11.95 0.76 10.57
CA ASN A 65 11.85 -0.49 11.30
C ASN A 65 11.75 -1.68 10.32
N PRO A 66 12.87 -2.24 9.82
CA PRO A 66 12.83 -3.39 8.92
C PRO A 66 12.26 -4.67 9.57
N GLU A 67 12.11 -4.72 10.89
CA GLU A 67 11.67 -5.88 11.66
C GLU A 67 10.72 -5.37 12.78
N GLY A 68 9.47 -5.82 12.87
CA GLY A 68 8.39 -5.30 13.75
C GLY A 68 8.67 -5.02 15.26
N PRO A 69 7.61 -4.69 16.03
CA PRO A 69 7.53 -3.53 16.91
C PRO A 69 8.22 -3.68 18.27
N ALA A 70 8.97 -2.66 18.69
CA ALA A 70 9.26 -2.41 20.10
C ALA A 70 8.17 -1.49 20.68
N ARG A 71 7.29 -2.10 21.48
CA ARG A 71 6.29 -1.45 22.33
C ARG A 71 6.92 -0.51 23.35
#